data_AF-A0A4Q5Z2V4-F1
#
_entry.id   AF-A0A4Q5Z2V4-F1
#
_cell.length_a   1.000
_cell.length_b   1.000
_cell.length_c   1.000
_cell.angle_alpha   90.00
_cell.angle_beta   90.00
_cell.angle_gamma   90.00
#
_symmetry.space_group_name_H-M   'P 1'
#
loop_
_entity.id
_entity.type
_entity.pdbx_description
1 polymer ?
#
loop_
_entity_poly.entity_id
_entity_poly.type
_entity_poly.pdbx_seq_one_letter_code
_entity_poly.pdbx_strand_id
1 'polypeptide(L)'
;MISEQQFADSASSLRVEGAAIKAVAEVESSGDGFLADGKPKILFEPHIFWKQLRAKGIDPNLFMEENADILYPTWKAGAYGPVSKQHSRLERASKINREAALMSASWGKFQIMGFNWKLCGVASLQEFINEMYKSEDGHLRLFCTYIKNTFLDDELRAHDWAGFARGYNGPLYLKNRYDTKLRTAYLKHKGQLVA
;
A
#
# COMPACT_ATOMS: atom_id res chain seq x y z
N MET A 1 8.28 -14.85 4.81
CA MET A 1 7.44 -14.99 3.61
C MET A 1 6.08 -15.54 3.99
N ILE A 2 5.03 -15.16 3.27
CA ILE A 2 3.68 -15.73 3.45
C ILE A 2 3.67 -17.17 2.92
N SER A 3 3.14 -18.12 3.69
CA SER A 3 2.97 -19.50 3.27
C SER A 3 1.73 -19.70 2.40
N GLU A 4 1.70 -20.79 1.63
CA GLU A 4 0.51 -21.19 0.86
C GLU A 4 -0.73 -21.38 1.75
N GLN A 5 -0.54 -21.93 2.96
CA GLN A 5 -1.62 -22.08 3.93
C GLN A 5 -2.16 -20.72 4.40
N GLN A 6 -1.29 -19.75 4.68
CA GLN A 6 -1.71 -18.40 5.08
C GLN A 6 -2.51 -17.69 3.98
N PHE A 7 -2.12 -17.88 2.71
CA PHE A 7 -2.91 -17.41 1.58
C PHE A 7 -4.27 -18.12 1.51
N ALA A 8 -4.31 -19.44 1.69
CA ALA A 8 -5.54 -20.22 1.65
C ALA A 8 -6.53 -19.82 2.76
N ASP A 9 -6.04 -19.65 4.00
CA ASP A 9 -6.85 -19.25 5.14
C ASP A 9 -7.43 -17.83 4.95
N SER A 10 -6.59 -16.91 4.47
CA SER A 10 -7.00 -15.54 4.17
C SER A 10 -8.02 -15.46 3.05
N ALA A 11 -7.81 -16.23 1.99
CA ALA A 11 -8.72 -16.37 0.86
C ALA A 11 -10.09 -16.91 1.30
N SER A 12 -10.10 -17.96 2.12
CA SER A 12 -11.31 -18.51 2.72
C SER A 12 -12.06 -17.46 3.55
N SER A 13 -11.34 -16.67 4.35
CA SER A 13 -11.95 -15.61 5.18
C SER A 13 -12.62 -14.50 4.37
N LEU A 14 -12.13 -14.22 3.15
CA LEU A 14 -12.69 -13.24 2.21
C LEU A 14 -13.69 -13.88 1.23
N ARG A 15 -13.73 -15.22 1.18
CA ARG A 15 -14.43 -16.04 0.19
C ARG A 15 -13.99 -15.73 -1.25
N VAL A 16 -12.71 -15.41 -1.43
CA VAL A 16 -12.06 -15.15 -2.73
C VAL A 16 -11.14 -16.30 -3.10
N GLU A 17 -10.67 -16.32 -4.33
CA GLU A 17 -9.62 -17.25 -4.74
C GLU A 17 -8.24 -16.79 -4.21
N GLY A 18 -7.41 -17.73 -3.73
CA GLY A 18 -6.05 -17.40 -3.30
C GLY A 18 -5.20 -16.75 -4.40
N ALA A 19 -5.45 -17.10 -5.66
CA ALA A 19 -4.83 -16.48 -6.82
C ALA A 19 -5.14 -14.97 -6.93
N ALA A 20 -6.32 -14.51 -6.49
CA ALA A 20 -6.67 -13.09 -6.50
C ALA A 20 -5.83 -12.31 -5.48
N ILE A 21 -5.64 -12.84 -4.27
CA ILE A 21 -4.79 -12.20 -3.25
C ILE A 21 -3.33 -12.15 -3.71
N LYS A 22 -2.83 -13.23 -4.31
CA LYS A 22 -1.47 -13.26 -4.87
C LYS A 22 -1.30 -12.27 -6.02
N ALA A 23 -2.32 -12.11 -6.86
CA ALA A 23 -2.31 -11.12 -7.94
C ALA A 23 -2.15 -9.69 -7.40
N VAL A 24 -2.88 -9.34 -6.33
CA VAL A 24 -2.73 -8.02 -5.68
C VAL A 24 -1.31 -7.87 -5.14
N ALA A 25 -0.77 -8.85 -4.42
CA ALA A 25 0.60 -8.81 -3.91
C ALA A 25 1.65 -8.64 -5.03
N GLU A 26 1.50 -9.34 -6.16
CA GLU A 26 2.39 -9.19 -7.31
C GLU A 26 2.31 -7.79 -7.93
N VAL A 27 1.10 -7.26 -8.12
CA VAL A 27 0.92 -5.95 -8.76
C VAL A 27 1.37 -4.80 -7.87
N GLU A 28 1.13 -4.86 -6.56
CA GLU A 28 1.43 -3.77 -5.63
C GLU A 28 2.92 -3.69 -5.28
N SER A 29 3.59 -4.83 -5.12
CA SER A 29 4.96 -4.83 -4.59
C SER A 29 5.93 -5.76 -5.31
N SER A 30 5.55 -6.30 -6.47
CA SER A 30 6.24 -7.42 -7.12
C SER A 30 6.31 -8.66 -6.24
N GLY A 31 5.39 -8.77 -5.27
CA GLY A 31 5.32 -9.90 -4.36
C GLY A 31 6.22 -9.79 -3.12
N ASP A 32 7.09 -8.78 -2.98
CA ASP A 32 7.96 -8.63 -1.80
C ASP A 32 7.44 -7.57 -0.83
N GLY A 33 7.31 -7.90 0.45
CA GLY A 33 6.91 -6.97 1.51
C GLY A 33 8.08 -6.30 2.22
N PHE A 34 9.30 -6.82 2.07
CA PHE A 34 10.52 -6.32 2.71
C PHE A 34 11.62 -6.02 1.69
N LEU A 35 12.51 -5.11 2.06
CA LEU A 35 13.78 -4.85 1.37
C LEU A 35 14.86 -5.80 1.90
N ALA A 36 16.00 -5.85 1.20
CA ALA A 36 17.14 -6.68 1.60
C ALA A 36 17.73 -6.30 2.98
N ASP A 37 17.53 -5.06 3.43
CA ASP A 37 17.94 -4.58 4.76
C ASP A 37 16.92 -4.89 5.86
N GLY A 38 15.87 -5.67 5.55
CA GLY A 38 14.83 -6.08 6.50
C GLY A 38 13.78 -5.02 6.79
N LYS A 39 13.85 -3.82 6.19
CA LYS A 39 12.78 -2.82 6.33
C LYS A 39 11.60 -3.16 5.43
N PRO A 40 10.34 -2.84 5.82
CA PRO A 40 9.21 -3.02 4.92
C PRO A 40 9.40 -2.17 3.66
N LYS A 41 8.98 -2.68 2.51
CA LYS A 41 8.93 -1.90 1.28
C LYS A 41 7.91 -0.78 1.47
N ILE A 42 8.30 0.46 1.19
CA ILE A 42 7.41 1.61 1.26
C ILE A 42 7.50 2.46 0.00
N LEU A 43 6.45 3.21 -0.28
CA LEU A 43 6.50 4.37 -1.17
C LEU A 43 6.05 5.59 -0.37
N PHE A 44 6.93 6.57 -0.20
CA PHE A 44 6.60 7.81 0.48
C PHE A 44 5.97 8.81 -0.50
N GLU A 45 4.86 9.42 -0.09
CA GLU A 45 4.00 10.29 -0.90
C GLU A 45 4.05 11.76 -0.40
N PRO A 46 4.97 12.60 -0.92
CA PRO A 46 5.14 13.99 -0.45
C PRO A 46 3.88 14.85 -0.49
N HIS A 47 3.03 14.61 -1.50
CA HIS A 47 1.77 15.34 -1.65
C HIS A 47 0.69 14.88 -0.68
N ILE A 48 0.79 13.65 -0.17
CA ILE A 48 -0.03 13.19 0.96
C ILE A 48 0.54 13.77 2.25
N PHE A 49 1.86 13.84 2.40
CA PHE A 49 2.49 14.47 3.57
C PHE A 49 2.09 15.94 3.71
N TRP A 50 2.07 16.68 2.60
CA TRP A 50 1.50 18.03 2.55
C TRP A 50 0.08 18.08 3.12
N LYS A 51 -0.81 17.20 2.65
CA LYS A 51 -2.21 17.14 3.11
C LYS A 51 -2.31 16.76 4.59
N GLN A 52 -1.49 15.82 5.05
CA GLN A 52 -1.49 15.36 6.44
C GLN A 52 -0.99 16.43 7.42
N LEU A 53 0.02 17.22 7.04
CA LEU A 53 0.44 18.39 7.83
C LEU A 53 -0.68 19.42 7.94
N ARG A 54 -1.33 19.76 6.81
CA ARG A 54 -2.45 20.70 6.81
C ARG A 54 -3.63 20.21 7.65
N ALA A 55 -3.94 18.92 7.60
CA ALA A 55 -5.00 18.31 8.41
C ALA A 55 -4.71 18.41 9.93
N LYS A 56 -3.44 18.57 10.31
CA LYS A 56 -2.98 18.83 11.69
C LYS A 56 -2.82 20.32 12.02
N GLY A 57 -3.25 21.22 11.13
CA GLY A 57 -3.11 22.66 11.31
C GLY A 57 -1.68 23.19 11.14
N ILE A 58 -0.78 22.40 10.56
CA ILE A 58 0.61 22.79 10.31
C ILE A 58 0.71 23.31 8.88
N ASP A 59 1.24 24.53 8.71
CA ASP A 59 1.52 25.09 7.39
C ASP A 59 2.77 24.42 6.77
N PRO A 60 2.63 23.65 5.68
CA PRO A 60 3.76 22.98 5.05
C PRO A 60 4.79 23.94 4.43
N ASN A 61 4.38 25.18 4.10
CA ASN A 61 5.29 26.16 3.49
C ASN A 61 6.48 26.48 4.40
N LEU A 62 6.30 26.36 5.72
CA LEU A 62 7.35 26.59 6.72
C LEU A 62 8.56 25.64 6.58
N PHE A 63 8.39 24.50 5.89
CA PHE A 63 9.44 23.48 5.76
C PHE A 63 9.93 23.30 4.32
N MET A 64 9.34 23.98 3.34
CA MET A 64 9.55 23.68 1.92
C MET A 64 10.99 23.90 1.43
N GLU A 65 11.64 24.96 1.89
CA GLU A 65 12.95 25.40 1.37
C GLU A 65 14.01 24.28 1.43
N GLU A 66 14.02 23.53 2.53
CA GLU A 66 14.96 22.42 2.75
C GLU A 66 14.37 21.03 2.39
N ASN A 67 13.09 20.95 2.03
CA ASN A 67 12.35 19.68 1.94
C ASN A 67 11.52 19.50 0.66
N ALA A 68 11.85 20.23 -0.42
CA ALA A 68 11.10 20.20 -1.68
C ALA A 68 10.96 18.80 -2.33
N ASP A 69 11.84 17.85 -1.99
CA ASP A 69 11.77 16.46 -2.46
C ASP A 69 10.85 15.57 -1.62
N ILE A 70 10.52 15.95 -0.38
CA ILE A 70 9.62 15.22 0.52
C ILE A 70 8.33 15.97 0.83
N LEU A 71 8.17 17.19 0.30
CA LEU A 71 7.02 18.03 0.58
C LEU A 71 6.65 18.90 -0.62
N TYR A 72 5.50 18.65 -1.25
CA TYR A 72 4.95 19.48 -2.32
C TYR A 72 3.43 19.36 -2.40
N PRO A 73 2.70 20.40 -2.86
CA PRO A 73 1.24 20.45 -2.76
C PRO A 73 0.48 19.51 -3.72
N THR A 74 1.05 19.23 -4.89
CA THR A 74 0.39 18.47 -5.95
C THR A 74 1.24 17.30 -6.41
N TRP A 75 0.60 16.19 -6.76
CA TRP A 75 1.28 15.03 -7.31
C TRP A 75 2.16 15.40 -8.52
N LYS A 76 3.38 14.84 -8.57
CA LYS A 76 4.34 15.04 -9.66
C LYS A 76 4.75 13.68 -10.22
N ALA A 77 4.44 13.43 -11.49
CA ALA A 77 4.82 12.20 -12.17
C ALA A 77 6.34 11.99 -12.12
N GLY A 78 6.80 10.77 -11.79
CA GLY A 78 8.22 10.40 -11.78
C GLY A 78 9.05 10.94 -10.60
N ALA A 79 8.47 11.73 -9.69
CA ALA A 79 9.20 12.40 -8.61
C ALA A 79 9.48 11.53 -7.36
N TYR A 80 9.26 10.22 -7.43
CA TYR A 80 9.42 9.33 -6.28
C TYR A 80 10.86 8.90 -6.05
N GLY A 81 11.65 8.79 -7.11
CA GLY A 81 13.00 8.22 -7.03
C GLY A 81 13.00 6.72 -6.69
N PRO A 82 14.17 6.12 -6.44
CA PRO A 82 14.29 4.69 -6.22
C PRO A 82 13.73 4.25 -4.86
N VAL A 83 13.36 2.97 -4.76
CA VAL A 83 12.86 2.34 -3.51
C VAL A 83 13.86 2.52 -2.35
N SER A 84 15.16 2.45 -2.63
CA SER A 84 16.24 2.62 -1.63
C SER A 84 16.25 4.00 -0.95
N LYS A 85 15.60 5.01 -1.52
CA LYS A 85 15.53 6.37 -0.95
C LYS A 85 14.28 6.60 -0.10
N GLN A 86 13.26 5.74 -0.19
CA GLN A 86 11.97 6.03 0.44
C GLN A 86 12.05 6.10 1.97
N HIS A 87 12.82 5.19 2.60
CA HIS A 87 13.02 5.23 4.06
C HIS A 87 13.75 6.49 4.53
N SER A 88 14.72 7.00 3.76
CA SER A 88 15.41 8.25 4.07
C SER A 88 14.47 9.47 3.96
N ARG A 89 13.56 9.46 2.97
CA ARG A 89 12.51 10.48 2.83
C ARG A 89 11.54 10.46 4.01
N LEU A 90 11.08 9.27 4.38
CA LEU A 90 10.21 9.07 5.54
C LEU A 90 10.88 9.53 6.84
N GLU A 91 12.16 9.21 7.04
CA GLU A 91 12.93 9.62 8.22
C GLU A 91 13.00 11.14 8.33
N ARG A 92 13.32 11.84 7.23
CA ARG A 92 13.33 13.31 7.19
C ARG A 92 11.95 13.90 7.48
N ALA A 93 10.90 13.38 6.84
CA ALA A 93 9.53 13.82 7.08
C ALA A 93 9.11 13.59 8.54
N SER A 94 9.57 12.51 9.16
CA SER A 94 9.26 12.18 10.55
C SER A 94 9.87 13.15 11.55
N LYS A 95 10.95 13.86 11.18
CA LYS A 95 11.53 14.94 11.99
C LYS A 95 10.64 16.19 12.02
N ILE A 96 9.83 16.41 10.98
CA ILE A 96 8.84 17.49 10.92
C ILE A 96 7.58 17.09 11.69
N ASN A 97 6.98 15.95 11.31
CA ASN A 97 5.84 15.38 12.03
C ASN A 97 5.74 13.88 11.77
N ARG A 98 6.08 13.09 12.79
CA ARG A 98 6.12 11.63 12.70
C ARG A 98 4.81 10.99 12.26
N GLU A 99 3.70 11.40 12.86
CA GLU A 99 2.40 10.77 12.58
C GLU A 99 1.93 11.07 11.15
N ALA A 100 2.04 12.33 10.71
CA ALA A 100 1.75 12.73 9.35
C ALA A 100 2.66 12.01 8.34
N ALA A 101 3.95 11.85 8.66
CA ALA A 101 4.90 11.16 7.80
C ALA A 101 4.55 9.68 7.61
N LEU A 102 4.29 8.96 8.70
CA LEU A 102 3.90 7.54 8.67
C LEU A 102 2.58 7.31 7.93
N MET A 103 1.62 8.21 8.08
CA MET A 103 0.35 8.19 7.34
C MET A 103 0.53 8.44 5.83
N SER A 104 1.64 9.03 5.42
CA SER A 104 1.93 9.46 4.04
C SER A 104 2.81 8.50 3.27
N ALA A 105 2.93 7.26 3.73
CA ALA A 105 3.56 6.19 2.98
C ALA A 105 2.57 5.05 2.75
N SER A 106 2.69 4.35 1.63
CA SER A 106 2.15 3.00 1.46
C SER A 106 3.16 1.99 2.01
N TRP A 107 2.66 0.89 2.58
CA TRP A 107 3.48 -0.03 3.36
C TRP A 107 3.34 -1.48 2.94
N GLY A 108 4.48 -2.19 2.95
CA GLY A 108 4.56 -3.64 2.89
C GLY A 108 4.10 -4.23 1.56
N LYS A 109 3.77 -5.51 1.58
CA LYS A 109 3.47 -6.30 0.37
C LYS A 109 2.23 -5.81 -0.39
N PHE A 110 1.26 -5.23 0.32
CA PHE A 110 0.00 -4.79 -0.27
C PHE A 110 -0.07 -3.27 -0.46
N GLN A 111 0.98 -2.53 -0.09
CA GLN A 111 1.05 -1.07 -0.29
C GLN A 111 -0.17 -0.30 0.27
N ILE A 112 -0.69 -0.70 1.43
CA ILE A 112 -1.77 0.03 2.10
C ILE A 112 -1.22 1.36 2.62
N MET A 113 -1.91 2.46 2.32
CA MET A 113 -1.55 3.78 2.84
C MET A 113 -1.69 3.85 4.36
N GLY A 114 -0.69 4.42 5.05
CA GLY A 114 -0.67 4.50 6.51
C GLY A 114 -1.86 5.26 7.10
N PHE A 115 -2.45 6.22 6.39
CA PHE A 115 -3.67 6.90 6.83
C PHE A 115 -4.90 5.97 6.94
N ASN A 116 -4.85 4.77 6.33
CA ASN A 116 -5.90 3.75 6.41
C ASN A 116 -5.75 2.79 7.60
N TRP A 117 -4.86 3.06 8.57
CA TRP A 117 -4.62 2.16 9.70
C TRP A 117 -5.90 1.74 10.44
N LYS A 118 -6.87 2.66 10.61
CA LYS A 118 -8.16 2.36 11.25
C LYS A 118 -8.96 1.32 10.47
N LEU A 119 -8.98 1.43 9.13
CA LEU A 119 -9.66 0.49 8.25
C LEU A 119 -8.97 -0.89 8.27
N CYS A 120 -7.71 -0.97 8.68
CA CYS A 120 -7.01 -2.24 8.88
C CYS A 120 -7.36 -2.92 10.22
N GLY A 121 -8.22 -2.32 11.05
CA GLY A 121 -8.73 -2.90 12.29
C GLY A 121 -7.76 -2.88 13.48
N VAL A 122 -6.68 -2.11 13.42
CA VAL A 122 -5.75 -1.93 14.55
C VAL A 122 -6.11 -0.71 15.40
N ALA A 123 -5.65 -0.67 16.65
CA ALA A 123 -6.01 0.36 17.62
C ALA A 123 -5.24 1.67 17.43
N SER A 124 -4.08 1.63 16.76
CA SER A 124 -3.28 2.83 16.51
C SER A 124 -2.44 2.75 15.22
N LEU A 125 -1.99 3.91 14.75
CA LEU A 125 -0.98 3.98 13.68
C LEU A 125 0.31 3.26 14.07
N GLN A 126 0.73 3.33 15.34
CA GLN A 126 1.95 2.65 15.79
C GLN A 126 1.82 1.13 15.67
N GLU A 127 0.65 0.58 15.98
CA GLU A 127 0.37 -0.84 15.83
C GLU A 127 0.40 -1.28 14.37
N PHE A 128 -0.20 -0.49 13.46
CA PHE A 128 -0.09 -0.71 12.02
C PHE A 128 1.39 -0.78 11.57
N ILE A 129 2.21 0.18 12.01
CA ILE A 129 3.63 0.21 11.67
C ILE A 129 4.39 -0.98 12.27
N ASN A 130 4.08 -1.37 13.51
CA ASN A 130 4.71 -2.53 14.14
C ASN A 130 4.44 -3.81 13.34
N GLU A 131 3.19 -4.03 12.90
CA GLU A 131 2.84 -5.18 12.05
C GLU A 131 3.55 -5.12 10.69
N MET A 132 3.73 -3.92 10.12
CA MET A 132 4.52 -3.73 8.89
C MET A 132 5.99 -4.11 9.04
N TYR A 133 6.60 -3.90 10.20
CA TYR A 133 7.99 -4.33 10.46
C TYR A 133 8.11 -5.79 10.91
N LYS A 134 7.03 -6.38 11.45
CA LYS A 134 7.06 -7.70 12.08
C LYS A 134 7.08 -8.84 11.07
N SER A 135 6.14 -8.87 10.13
CA SER A 135 6.04 -9.98 9.16
C SER A 135 5.13 -9.68 7.98
N GLU A 136 5.34 -10.39 6.86
CA GLU A 136 4.45 -10.30 5.70
C GLU A 136 3.07 -10.91 5.96
N ASP A 137 2.98 -11.83 6.92
CA ASP A 137 1.72 -12.35 7.43
C ASP A 137 0.92 -11.27 8.18
N GLY A 138 1.60 -10.35 8.89
CA GLY A 138 0.99 -9.12 9.38
C GLY A 138 0.48 -8.24 8.25
N HIS A 139 1.24 -8.07 7.16
CA HIS A 139 0.78 -7.31 5.98
C HIS A 139 -0.50 -7.93 5.39
N LEU A 140 -0.56 -9.26 5.30
CA LEU A 140 -1.71 -10.00 4.77
C LEU A 140 -2.95 -9.84 5.65
N ARG A 141 -2.83 -9.98 6.98
CA ARG A 141 -3.95 -9.77 7.89
C ARG A 141 -4.52 -8.35 7.78
N LEU A 142 -3.66 -7.33 7.79
CA LEU A 142 -4.07 -5.94 7.65
C LEU A 142 -4.79 -5.70 6.31
N PHE A 143 -4.26 -6.29 5.23
CA PHE A 143 -4.90 -6.25 3.91
C PHE A 143 -6.28 -6.89 3.92
N CYS A 144 -6.43 -8.11 4.43
CA CYS A 144 -7.74 -8.77 4.46
C CYS A 144 -8.78 -7.98 5.27
N THR A 145 -8.39 -7.39 6.40
CA THR A 145 -9.29 -6.53 7.18
C THR A 145 -9.63 -5.24 6.43
N TYR A 146 -8.63 -4.61 5.82
CA TYR A 146 -8.83 -3.41 5.00
C TYR A 146 -9.82 -3.65 3.86
N ILE A 147 -9.66 -4.75 3.12
CA ILE A 147 -10.54 -5.12 2.01
C ILE A 147 -11.99 -5.31 2.48
N LYS A 148 -12.22 -6.02 3.61
CA LYS A 148 -13.57 -6.17 4.17
C LYS A 148 -14.18 -4.84 4.59
N ASN A 149 -13.40 -3.98 5.23
CA ASN A 149 -13.88 -2.69 5.76
C ASN A 149 -14.07 -1.62 4.67
N THR A 150 -13.52 -1.85 3.48
CA THR A 150 -13.71 -1.00 2.31
C THR A 150 -14.70 -1.57 1.32
N PHE A 151 -15.28 -2.75 1.61
CA PHE A 151 -16.16 -3.48 0.69
C PHE A 151 -15.50 -3.65 -0.68
N LEU A 152 -14.23 -4.07 -0.67
CA LEU A 152 -13.50 -4.42 -1.90
C LEU A 152 -13.40 -5.94 -2.09
N ASP A 153 -13.96 -6.71 -1.15
CA ASP A 153 -13.98 -8.16 -1.21
C ASP A 153 -14.93 -8.68 -2.28
N ASP A 154 -16.03 -7.99 -2.57
CA ASP A 154 -16.97 -8.38 -3.63
C ASP A 154 -16.39 -8.19 -5.03
N GLU A 155 -15.62 -7.13 -5.32
CA GLU A 155 -14.92 -7.04 -6.61
C GLU A 155 -13.87 -8.14 -6.77
N LEU A 156 -13.13 -8.48 -5.71
CA LEU A 156 -12.20 -9.62 -5.76
C LEU A 156 -12.94 -10.95 -5.99
N ARG A 157 -14.11 -11.15 -5.36
CA ARG A 157 -14.95 -12.34 -5.58
C ARG A 157 -15.51 -12.41 -6.98
N ALA A 158 -15.96 -11.28 -7.52
CA ALA A 158 -16.51 -11.17 -8.86
C ALA A 158 -15.42 -11.13 -9.95
N HIS A 159 -14.14 -11.06 -9.56
CA HIS A 159 -13.03 -10.77 -10.47
C HIS A 159 -13.22 -9.48 -11.28
N ASP A 160 -13.89 -8.47 -10.68
CA ASP A 160 -14.00 -7.13 -11.24
C ASP A 160 -12.70 -6.35 -10.98
N TRP A 161 -11.69 -6.62 -11.80
CA TRP A 161 -10.38 -5.97 -11.67
C TRP A 161 -10.41 -4.46 -11.87
N ALA A 162 -11.38 -3.96 -12.65
CA ALA A 162 -11.54 -2.52 -12.89
C ALA A 162 -12.17 -1.85 -11.66
N GLY A 163 -13.25 -2.43 -11.12
CA GLY A 163 -13.87 -1.99 -9.87
C GLY A 163 -12.88 -2.01 -8.71
N PHE A 164 -12.19 -3.14 -8.53
CA PHE A 164 -11.17 -3.28 -7.49
C PHE A 164 -10.05 -2.25 -7.64
N ALA A 165 -9.46 -2.12 -8.84
CA ALA A 165 -8.36 -1.17 -9.07
C ALA A 165 -8.81 0.29 -8.84
N ARG A 166 -10.05 0.63 -9.22
CA ARG A 166 -10.61 1.96 -8.96
C ARG A 166 -10.76 2.23 -7.47
N GLY A 167 -11.24 1.25 -6.70
CA GLY A 167 -11.40 1.36 -5.25
C GLY A 167 -10.08 1.36 -4.49
N TYR A 168 -9.13 0.51 -4.89
CA TYR A 168 -7.86 0.31 -4.20
C TYR A 168 -6.79 1.33 -4.59
N ASN A 169 -6.59 1.57 -5.90
CA ASN A 169 -5.56 2.47 -6.43
C ASN A 169 -6.09 3.87 -6.77
N GLY A 170 -7.41 4.06 -6.73
CA GLY A 170 -8.06 5.34 -6.99
C GLY A 170 -8.47 5.57 -8.46
N PRO A 171 -9.10 6.72 -8.77
CA PRO A 171 -9.76 6.97 -10.05
C PRO A 171 -8.81 7.02 -11.26
N LEU A 172 -7.50 7.16 -11.02
CA LEU A 172 -6.49 7.21 -12.07
C LEU A 172 -5.88 5.83 -12.39
N TYR A 173 -6.47 4.73 -11.88
CA TYR A 173 -5.93 3.38 -12.03
C TYR A 173 -5.64 2.98 -13.49
N LEU A 174 -6.47 3.42 -14.44
CA LEU A 174 -6.32 3.15 -15.88
C LEU A 174 -5.01 3.69 -16.45
N LYS A 175 -4.51 4.84 -15.96
CA LYS A 175 -3.24 5.42 -16.44
C LYS A 175 -2.05 4.47 -16.22
N ASN A 176 -2.13 3.66 -15.16
CA ASN A 176 -1.10 2.69 -14.79
C ASN A 176 -1.48 1.25 -15.13
N ARG A 177 -2.63 1.05 -15.82
CA ARG A 177 -3.16 -0.25 -16.26
C ARG A 177 -3.31 -1.26 -15.11
N TYR A 178 -3.71 -0.80 -13.92
CA TYR A 178 -3.82 -1.65 -12.73
C TYR A 178 -4.79 -2.81 -12.93
N ASP A 179 -5.95 -2.55 -13.51
CA ASP A 179 -6.94 -3.54 -13.91
C ASP A 179 -6.37 -4.66 -14.79
N THR A 180 -5.65 -4.29 -15.85
CA THR A 180 -5.05 -5.25 -16.77
C THR A 180 -3.94 -6.05 -16.08
N LYS A 181 -3.10 -5.38 -15.28
CA LYS A 181 -2.04 -6.04 -14.51
C LYS A 181 -2.59 -7.04 -13.49
N LEU A 182 -3.65 -6.67 -12.77
CA LEU A 182 -4.32 -7.55 -11.80
C LEU A 182 -4.90 -8.78 -12.50
N ARG A 183 -5.62 -8.57 -13.62
CA ARG A 183 -6.14 -9.69 -14.42
C ARG A 183 -5.04 -10.62 -14.90
N THR A 184 -3.95 -10.08 -15.44
CA THR A 184 -2.81 -10.87 -15.92
C THR A 184 -2.14 -11.65 -14.79
N ALA A 185 -1.86 -11.02 -13.66
CA ALA A 185 -1.27 -11.66 -12.50
C ALA A 185 -2.19 -12.76 -11.93
N TYR A 186 -3.50 -12.52 -11.90
CA TYR A 186 -4.50 -13.51 -11.50
C TYR A 186 -4.45 -14.76 -12.39
N LEU A 187 -4.51 -14.59 -13.72
CA LEU A 187 -4.43 -15.71 -14.67
C LEU A 187 -3.12 -16.49 -14.54
N LYS A 188 -2.01 -15.79 -14.30
CA LYS A 188 -0.71 -16.42 -13.99
C LYS A 188 -0.78 -17.29 -12.75
N HIS A 189 -1.32 -16.78 -11.63
CA HIS A 189 -1.45 -17.56 -10.40
C HIS A 189 -2.49 -18.69 -10.48
N LYS A 190 -3.43 -18.62 -11.42
CA LYS A 190 -4.35 -19.72 -11.75
C LYS A 190 -3.71 -20.81 -12.59
N GLY A 191 -2.49 -20.63 -13.09
CA GLY A 191 -1.88 -21.53 -14.08
C GLY A 191 -2.55 -21.45 -15.45
N GLN A 192 -3.22 -20.34 -15.75
CA GLN A 192 -4.02 -20.12 -16.97
C GLN A 192 -3.38 -19.11 -17.93
N LEU A 193 -2.19 -18.60 -17.60
CA LEU A 193 -1.42 -17.77 -18.53
C LEU A 193 -0.73 -18.70 -19.54
N VAL A 194 -1.26 -18.74 -20.76
CA VAL A 194 -0.60 -19.40 -21.89
C VAL A 194 0.52 -18.46 -22.36
N ALA A 195 1.72 -19.02 -22.53
CA ALA A 195 2.90 -18.31 -23.04
C ALA A 195 2.67 -17.73 -24.44
#